data_AF-A0A2R6LR21-F1
#
_entry.id   AF-A0A2R6LR21-F1
#
_cell.length_a   1.000
_cell.length_b   1.000
_cell.length_c   1.000
_cell.angle_alpha   90.00
_cell.angle_beta   90.00
_cell.angle_gamma   90.00
#
_symmetry.space_group_name_H-M   'P 1'
#
loop_
_entity.id
_entity.type
_entity.pdbx_description
1 polymer ?
#
loop_
_entity_poly.entity_id
_entity_poly.type
_entity_poly.pdbx_seq_one_letter_code
_entity_poly.pdbx_strand_id
1 'polypeptide(L)' 'DLSSIVNDHAVAIRAGDHCTQPLHDKLGTAASARASFYLYNTTAGVDALVEAVDDARQLFAR' A
#
# COMPACT_ATOMS: atom_id res chain seq x y z
N ASP A 1 -5.36 -9.02 -4.01
CA ASP A 1 -4.09 -8.52 -3.45
C ASP A 1 -4.07 -7.01 -3.65
N LEU A 2 -3.95 -6.23 -2.56
CA LEU A 2 -3.97 -4.77 -2.63
C LEU A 2 -2.85 -4.22 -3.52
N SER A 3 -1.67 -4.85 -3.51
CA SER A 3 -0.53 -4.40 -4.31
C SER A 3 -0.79 -4.51 -5.82
N SER A 4 -1.51 -5.54 -6.25
CA SER A 4 -1.93 -5.70 -7.64
C SER A 4 -2.96 -4.66 -8.06
N ILE A 5 -3.93 -4.35 -7.19
CA ILE A 5 -4.98 -3.36 -7.49
C ILE A 5 -4.36 -1.99 -7.69
N VAL A 6 -3.53 -1.52 -6.76
CA VAL A 6 -2.94 -0.18 -6.89
C VAL A 6 -1.93 -0.09 -8.05
N ASN A 7 -1.36 -1.22 -8.48
CA ASN A 7 -0.52 -1.28 -9.67
C ASN A 7 -1.29 -0.93 -10.96
N ASP A 8 -2.59 -1.26 -11.03
CA ASP A 8 -3.45 -0.88 -12.17
C ASP A 8 -3.66 0.64 -12.25
N HIS A 9 -3.50 1.35 -11.13
CA HIS A 9 -3.47 2.82 -11.05
C HIS A 9 -2.07 3.41 -11.28
N ALA A 10 -1.11 2.61 -11.75
CA ALA A 10 0.30 2.97 -11.88
C ALA A 10 0.97 3.41 -10.56
N VAL A 11 0.46 2.91 -9.43
CA VAL A 11 1.01 3.18 -8.09
C VAL A 11 1.79 1.95 -7.59
N ALA A 12 3.08 2.15 -7.30
CA ALA A 12 3.94 1.08 -6.80
C ALA A 12 4.05 1.12 -5.27
N ILE A 13 3.66 0.02 -4.62
CA ILE A 13 3.84 -0.22 -3.17
C ILE A 13 4.47 -1.58 -2.91
N ARG A 14 4.88 -1.85 -1.67
CA ARG A 14 5.28 -3.19 -1.23
C ARG A 14 4.29 -3.74 -0.22
N ALA A 15 3.87 -4.99 -0.40
CA ALA A 15 3.12 -5.75 0.60
C ALA A 15 4.00 -6.81 1.27
N GLY A 16 3.67 -7.20 2.50
CA GLY A 16 4.31 -8.30 3.25
C GLY A 16 4.70 -7.91 4.68
N ASP A 17 5.62 -8.67 5.27
CA ASP A 17 6.21 -8.41 6.60
C ASP A 17 7.39 -7.43 6.56
N HIS A 18 7.81 -7.04 5.35
CA HIS A 18 8.94 -6.16 5.08
C HIS A 18 10.28 -6.60 5.69
N CYS A 19 10.49 -7.92 5.83
CA CYS A 19 11.61 -8.52 6.55
C CYS A 19 11.65 -8.10 8.04
N THR A 20 10.49 -7.78 8.61
CA THR A 20 10.33 -7.34 10.00
C THR A 20 9.33 -8.21 10.76
N GLN A 21 9.36 -9.52 10.53
CA GLN A 21 8.45 -10.49 11.17
C GLN A 21 8.26 -10.29 12.69
N PRO A 22 9.32 -10.08 13.51
CA PRO A 22 9.12 -9.88 14.95
C PRO A 22 8.31 -8.62 15.30
N LEU A 23 8.38 -7.57 14.47
CA LEU A 23 7.58 -6.37 14.66
C LEU A 23 6.11 -6.62 14.30
N HIS A 24 5.88 -7.34 13.20
CA HIS A 24 4.55 -7.76 12.77
C HIS A 24 3.86 -8.62 13.82
N ASP A 25 4.60 -9.57 14.43
CA ASP A 25 4.12 -10.39 15.55
C ASP A 25 3.70 -9.52 16.76
N LYS A 26 4.55 -8.54 17.12
CA LYS A 26 4.25 -7.61 18.23
C LYS A 26 3.04 -6.72 17.95
N LEU A 27 2.80 -6.35 16.69
CA LEU A 27 1.66 -5.54 16.26
C LEU A 27 0.39 -6.38 16.00
N GLY A 28 0.48 -7.71 16.04
CA GLY A 28 -0.64 -8.60 15.76
C GLY A 28 -1.14 -8.53 14.32
N THR A 29 -0.29 -8.16 13.36
CA THR A 29 -0.67 -8.02 11.95
C THR A 29 0.20 -8.92 11.06
N ALA A 30 -0.44 -9.76 10.25
CA ALA A 30 0.25 -10.73 9.39
C ALA A 30 1.05 -10.08 8.24
N ALA A 31 0.62 -8.91 7.76
CA ALA A 31 1.28 -8.16 6.69
C ALA A 31 0.81 -6.71 6.68
N SER A 32 1.61 -5.84 6.06
CA SER A 32 1.21 -4.46 5.77
C SER A 32 1.51 -4.10 4.31
N ALA A 33 0.79 -3.10 3.82
CA ALA A 33 1.13 -2.36 2.62
C ALA A 33 1.96 -1.14 3.02
N ARG A 34 3.05 -0.88 2.29
CA ARG A 34 3.96 0.24 2.55
C ARG A 34 4.20 1.05 1.29
N ALA A 35 3.75 2.30 1.31
CA ALA A 35 4.22 3.36 0.42
C ALA A 35 5.37 4.12 1.11
N SER A 36 6.47 4.32 0.39
CA SER A 36 7.66 5.01 0.90
C SER A 36 8.02 6.16 -0.03
N PHE A 37 8.28 7.33 0.53
CA PHE A 37 8.54 8.56 -0.22
C PHE A 37 10.01 8.98 -0.15
N TYR A 38 10.43 9.79 -1.11
CA TYR A 38 11.74 10.41 -1.23
C TYR A 38 11.63 11.79 -1.90
N LEU A 39 12.77 12.47 -2.11
CA LEU A 39 12.84 13.84 -2.62
C LEU A 39 12.12 14.08 -3.96
N TYR A 40 11.99 13.04 -4.79
CA TYR A 40 11.38 13.14 -6.12
C TYR A 40 9.89 12.83 -6.15
N ASN A 41 9.27 12.48 -5.01
CA ASN A 41 7.82 12.27 -4.98
C ASN A 41 7.07 13.60 -4.98
N THR A 42 5.88 13.59 -5.58
CA THR A 42 5.02 14.77 -5.71
C THR A 42 3.70 14.54 -4.97
N THR A 43 3.00 15.63 -4.63
CA THR A 43 1.66 15.56 -4.05
C THR A 43 0.68 14.88 -5.00
N ALA A 44 0.78 15.12 -6.31
CA ALA A 44 -0.01 14.40 -7.31
C ALA A 44 0.18 12.88 -7.26
N GLY A 45 1.39 12.40 -6.94
CA GLY A 45 1.63 10.97 -6.72
C GLY A 45 0.99 10.44 -5.44
N VAL A 46 0.86 11.28 -4.40
CA VAL A 46 0.09 10.94 -3.19
C VAL A 46 -1.39 10.88 -3.50
N ASP A 47 -1.92 11.82 -4.28
CA ASP A 47 -3.32 11.85 -4.69
C ASP A 47 -3.70 10.57 -5.46
N ALA A 48 -2.85 10.16 -6.41
CA ALA A 48 -3.04 8.89 -7.14
C ALA A 48 -3.00 7.66 -6.22
N LEU A 49 -2.12 7.65 -5.21
CA LEU A 49 -2.09 6.58 -4.20
C LEU A 49 -3.38 6.53 -3.37
N VAL A 50 -3.94 7.68 -2.98
CA VAL A 50 -5.19 7.74 -2.20
C VAL A 50 -6.36 7.22 -3.03
N GLU A 51 -6.49 7.67 -4.28
CA GLU A 51 -7.53 7.21 -5.21
C GLU A 51 -7.47 5.68 -5.39
N ALA A 52 -6.27 5.14 -5.65
CA ALA A 52 -6.07 3.70 -5.82
C ALA A 52 -6.43 2.88 -4.55
N VAL A 53 -6.16 3.41 -3.36
CA VAL A 53 -6.52 2.75 -2.10
C VAL A 53 -8.03 2.80 -1.88
N ASP A 54 -8.70 3.90 -2.19
CA ASP A 54 -10.16 4.02 -2.06
C ASP A 54 -10.89 3.11 -3.05
N ASP A 55 -10.41 2.98 -4.28
CA ASP A 55 -10.95 2.04 -5.25
C ASP A 55 -10.76 0.59 -4.79
N ALA A 56 -9.58 0.24 -4.27
CA ALA A 56 -9.34 -1.07 -3.67
C ALA A 56 -10.30 -1.35 -2.51
N ARG A 57 -10.55 -0.37 -1.63
CA ARG A 57 -11.51 -0.50 -0.53
C ARG A 57 -12.92 -0.77 -1.04
N GLN A 58 -13.36 -0.09 -2.10
CA GLN A 58 -14.68 -0.32 -2.69
C GLN A 58 -14.80 -1.70 -3.32
N LEU A 59 -13.74 -2.21 -3.95
CA LEU A 59 -13.70 -3.56 -4.52
C LEU A 59 -13.79 -4.64 -3.44
N PHE A 60 -13.09 -4.48 -2.32
CA PHE A 60 -13.12 -5.45 -1.21
C PHE A 60 -14.35 -5.34 -0.30
N ALA A 61 -15.07 -4.22 -0.34
CA ALA A 61 -16.33 -4.03 0.40
C ALA A 61 -17.54 -4.70 -0.28
N ARG A 62 -17.36 -5.25 -1.48
CA ARG A 62 -18.34 -6.08 -2.20
C ARG A 62 -18.08 -7.55 -1.93
#